data_AF-A0A939IUG6-F1
#
_entry.id   AF-A0A939IUG6-F1
#
_cell.length_a   1.000
_cell.length_b   1.000
_cell.length_c   1.000
_cell.angle_alpha   90.00
_cell.angle_beta   90.00
_cell.angle_gamma   90.00
#
_symmetry.space_group_name_H-M   'P 1'
#
loop_
_entity.id
_entity.type
_entity.pdbx_description
1 polymer ?
#
loop_
_entity_poly.entity_id
_entity_poly.type
_entity_poly.pdbx_seq_one_letter_code
_entity_poly.pdbx_strand_id
1 'polypeptide(L)'
;MLCSRTCGDWLHRLAGAIGPRLRVITTYPIALETGRVLAARDKQRAAHPLSPAGHAAVVGCFVTVIEQPAVGDDDGFTGRDPGDRHIHQAAAATGARLIVSFNKPSDFAVAPTGYTVMSPDHFLTTCSRIDDAVFASACRAEIAAAGGEGKTTVITRLRAARLPRLARRVACWTDTV
;
A
#
# COMPACT_ATOMS: atom_id res chain seq x y z
N MET A 1 -8.73 0.63 3.43
CA MET A 1 -7.48 1.17 4.04
C MET A 1 -6.32 0.17 3.98
N LEU A 2 -5.10 0.62 3.66
CA LEU A 2 -3.88 -0.20 3.66
C LEU A 2 -3.22 -0.23 5.06
N CYS A 3 -3.73 -1.05 5.98
CA CYS A 3 -3.23 -1.09 7.37
C CYS A 3 -2.24 -2.23 7.67
N SER A 4 -1.56 -2.78 6.65
CA SER A 4 -0.59 -3.88 6.80
C SER A 4 0.82 -3.38 6.57
N ARG A 5 1.71 -3.57 7.57
CA ARG A 5 3.14 -3.24 7.47
C ARG A 5 3.78 -3.90 6.25
N THR A 6 3.57 -5.21 6.10
CA THR A 6 4.04 -5.98 4.95
C THR A 6 3.56 -5.37 3.62
N CYS A 7 2.30 -4.94 3.53
CA CYS A 7 1.79 -4.34 2.30
C CYS A 7 2.44 -2.97 2.03
N GLY A 8 2.66 -2.16 3.07
CA GLY A 8 3.34 -0.88 2.97
C GLY A 8 4.80 -1.02 2.55
N ASP A 9 5.54 -1.96 3.14
CA ASP A 9 6.95 -2.23 2.81
C ASP A 9 7.10 -2.64 1.33
N TRP A 10 6.26 -3.55 0.86
CA TRP A 10 6.25 -3.97 -0.55
C TRP A 10 5.86 -2.84 -1.50
N LEU A 11 4.87 -2.03 -1.14
CA LEU A 11 4.47 -0.86 -1.93
C LEU A 11 5.63 0.14 -2.05
N HIS A 12 6.32 0.43 -0.95
CA HIS A 12 7.46 1.34 -0.92
C HIS A 12 8.60 0.87 -1.82
N ARG A 13 9.02 -0.39 -1.68
CA ARG A 13 10.13 -0.95 -2.45
C ARG A 13 9.82 -0.96 -3.94
N LEU A 14 8.62 -1.42 -4.33
CA LEU A 14 8.23 -1.44 -5.73
C LEU A 14 8.05 -0.03 -6.29
N ALA A 15 7.43 0.90 -5.55
CA ALA A 15 7.25 2.28 -6.00
C ALA A 15 8.58 3.03 -6.13
N GLY A 16 9.48 2.90 -5.15
CA GLY A 16 10.81 3.52 -5.21
C GLY A 16 11.63 3.03 -6.40
N ALA A 17 11.53 1.75 -6.73
CA ALA A 17 12.25 1.15 -7.84
C ALA A 17 11.59 1.39 -9.22
N ILE A 18 10.26 1.48 -9.31
CA ILE A 18 9.54 1.89 -10.52
C ILE A 18 9.76 3.40 -10.80
N GLY A 19 10.02 4.19 -9.75
CA GLY A 19 10.36 5.59 -9.83
C GLY A 19 9.20 6.45 -10.36
N PRO A 20 9.45 7.47 -11.20
CA PRO A 20 8.45 8.48 -11.58
C PRO A 20 7.27 7.92 -12.39
N ARG A 21 7.36 6.67 -12.86
CA ARG A 21 6.28 5.98 -13.57
C ARG A 21 5.14 5.55 -12.64
N LEU A 22 5.37 5.53 -11.32
CA LEU A 22 4.33 5.23 -10.33
C LEU A 22 4.29 6.34 -9.27
N ARG A 23 3.20 7.09 -9.26
CA ARG A 23 2.91 8.07 -8.20
C ARG A 23 1.90 7.48 -7.22
N VAL A 24 2.30 7.36 -5.96
CA VAL A 24 1.43 6.91 -4.86
C VAL A 24 1.02 8.12 -4.02
N ILE A 25 -0.29 8.29 -3.86
CA ILE A 25 -0.89 9.40 -3.12
C ILE A 25 -1.68 8.81 -1.95
N THR A 26 -1.59 9.43 -0.78
CA THR A 26 -2.45 9.12 0.37
C THR A 26 -3.07 10.39 0.92
N THR A 27 -4.18 10.25 1.65
CA THR A 27 -4.76 11.37 2.39
C THR A 27 -4.20 11.40 3.81
N TYR A 28 -4.11 12.60 4.39
CA TYR A 28 -3.64 12.77 5.77
C TYR A 28 -4.41 11.91 6.81
N PRO A 29 -5.76 11.80 6.76
CA PRO A 29 -6.51 10.88 7.63
C PRO A 29 -6.04 9.42 7.54
N ILE A 30 -5.73 8.93 6.33
CA ILE A 30 -5.23 7.55 6.13
C ILE A 30 -3.80 7.40 6.62
N ALA A 31 -2.94 8.40 6.41
CA ALA A 31 -1.58 8.39 6.93
C ALA A 31 -1.57 8.32 8.47
N LEU A 32 -2.40 9.15 9.13
CA LEU A 32 -2.57 9.11 10.58
C LEU A 32 -3.08 7.76 11.07
N GLU A 33 -4.13 7.23 10.46
CA GLU A 33 -4.74 5.98 10.91
C GLU A 33 -3.81 4.78 10.68
N THR A 34 -3.09 4.77 9.55
CA THR A 34 -2.06 3.76 9.30
C THR A 34 -0.96 3.84 10.36
N GLY A 35 -0.51 5.05 10.72
CA GLY A 35 0.45 5.27 11.79
C GLY A 35 -0.03 4.74 13.15
N ARG A 36 -1.30 4.99 13.51
CA ARG A 36 -1.89 4.48 14.76
C ARG A 36 -1.96 2.95 14.79
N VAL A 37 -2.44 2.33 13.71
CA VAL A 37 -2.58 0.86 13.63
C VAL A 37 -1.21 0.19 13.71
N LEU A 38 -0.20 0.74 13.02
CA LEU A 38 1.16 0.21 13.08
C LEU A 38 1.76 0.38 14.49
N ALA A 39 1.59 1.54 15.12
CA ALA A 39 2.07 1.78 16.48
C ALA A 39 1.40 0.87 17.52
N ALA A 40 0.10 0.60 17.37
CA ALA A 40 -0.63 -0.31 18.26
C ALA A 40 -0.15 -1.77 18.11
N ARG A 41 0.17 -2.20 16.90
CA ARG A 41 0.69 -3.55 16.62
C ARG A 41 2.13 -3.75 17.09
N ASP A 42 2.96 -2.73 16.98
CA ASP A 42 4.34 -2.78 17.49
C ASP A 42 4.36 -2.88 19.02
N LYS A 43 3.42 -2.22 19.73
CA LYS A 43 3.23 -2.40 21.18
C LYS A 43 2.88 -3.85 21.60
N GLN A 44 2.27 -4.64 20.72
CA GLN A 44 1.92 -6.04 21.00
C GLN A 44 3.04 -7.05 20.65
N ARG A 45 4.17 -6.62 20.05
CA ARG A 45 5.25 -7.51 19.57
C ARG A 45 6.62 -7.35 20.27
N ALA A 46 6.63 -6.71 21.45
CA ALA A 46 7.77 -6.41 22.33
C ALA A 46 8.42 -5.03 22.09
N ALA A 47 8.41 -4.25 23.17
CA ALA A 47 9.22 -3.07 23.49
C ALA A 47 10.02 -2.43 22.35
N HIS A 48 9.41 -1.51 21.59
CA HIS A 48 9.99 -0.21 21.20
C HIS A 48 8.91 0.59 20.44
N PRO A 49 8.69 1.89 20.73
CA PRO A 49 7.85 2.74 19.89
C PRO A 49 8.38 2.73 18.45
N LEU A 50 7.51 2.89 17.45
CA LEU A 50 7.95 3.28 16.10
C LEU A 50 8.90 4.46 16.25
N SER A 51 10.17 4.25 15.88
CA SER A 51 11.13 5.35 15.86
C SER A 51 10.60 6.42 14.91
N PRO A 52 10.90 7.71 15.13
CA PRO A 52 10.61 8.77 14.16
C PRO A 52 11.06 8.41 12.74
N ALA A 53 12.14 7.63 12.59
CA ALA A 53 12.60 7.08 11.31
C ALA A 53 11.66 6.02 10.71
N GLY A 54 11.05 5.14 11.52
CA GLY A 54 10.05 4.19 11.04
C GLY A 54 8.73 4.86 10.64
N HIS A 55 8.33 5.90 11.37
CA HIS A 55 7.19 6.75 10.98
C HIS A 55 7.50 7.53 9.69
N ALA A 56 8.67 8.15 9.60
CA ALA A 56 9.14 8.84 8.40
C ALA A 56 9.33 7.90 7.22
N ALA A 57 9.67 6.62 7.44
CA ALA A 57 9.72 5.61 6.40
C ALA A 57 8.30 5.32 5.87
N VAL A 58 7.32 5.07 6.74
CA VAL A 58 5.92 4.84 6.35
C VAL A 58 5.32 6.06 5.64
N VAL A 59 5.53 7.26 6.18
CA VAL A 59 5.13 8.52 5.53
C VAL A 59 5.89 8.71 4.22
N GLY A 60 7.18 8.38 4.18
CA GLY A 60 8.03 8.39 3.00
C GLY A 60 7.70 7.33 1.94
N CYS A 61 6.88 6.32 2.28
CA CYS A 61 6.25 5.42 1.31
C CYS A 61 5.17 6.14 0.48
N PHE A 62 4.64 7.24 0.99
CA PHE A 62 3.62 8.03 0.34
C PHE A 62 4.26 9.30 -0.23
N VAL A 63 4.53 9.28 -1.54
CA VAL A 63 5.21 10.38 -2.25
C VAL A 63 4.44 11.70 -2.16
N THR A 64 3.12 11.65 -2.00
CA THR A 64 2.29 12.83 -1.77
C THR A 64 1.23 12.52 -0.71
N VAL A 65 1.31 13.20 0.43
CA VAL A 65 0.21 13.29 1.39
C VAL A 65 -0.55 14.57 1.11
N ILE A 66 -1.87 14.49 0.98
CA ILE A 66 -2.72 15.67 0.82
C ILE A 66 -3.57 15.89 2.09
N GLU A 67 -3.62 17.12 2.58
CA GLU A 67 -4.23 17.53 3.85
C GLU A 67 -5.76 17.60 3.83
N GLN A 68 -6.41 16.74 3.04
CA GLN A 68 -7.83 16.77 2.69
C GLN A 68 -8.09 17.67 1.47
N PRO A 69 -8.64 17.14 0.37
CA PRO A 69 -8.86 17.92 -0.84
C PRO A 69 -10.06 18.86 -0.65
N ALA A 70 -9.90 20.12 -1.01
CA ALA A 70 -10.98 21.11 -1.01
C ALA A 70 -11.95 20.83 -2.18
N VAL A 71 -12.77 19.79 -2.05
CA VAL A 71 -13.92 19.56 -2.94
C VAL A 71 -15.15 20.03 -2.19
N GLY A 72 -15.98 20.84 -2.85
CA GLY A 72 -17.23 21.34 -2.27
C GLY A 72 -18.17 20.19 -1.89
N ASP A 73 -19.27 20.52 -1.20
CA ASP A 73 -20.22 19.51 -0.71
C ASP A 73 -20.91 18.70 -1.84
N ASP A 74 -20.84 19.16 -3.09
CA ASP A 74 -21.28 18.44 -4.29
C ASP A 74 -20.08 17.82 -5.04
N ASP A 75 -19.39 16.90 -4.37
CA ASP A 75 -18.22 16.19 -4.91
C ASP A 75 -18.59 14.96 -5.76
N GLY A 76 -19.88 14.71 -5.98
CA GLY A 76 -20.35 13.54 -6.73
C GLY A 76 -20.07 12.20 -6.04
N PHE A 77 -19.78 12.19 -4.73
CA PHE A 77 -19.56 10.96 -3.99
C PHE A 77 -20.84 10.12 -3.90
N THR A 78 -20.76 8.87 -4.38
CA THR A 78 -21.86 7.91 -4.34
C THR A 78 -21.49 6.65 -3.56
N GLY A 79 -20.39 6.66 -2.80
CA GLY A 79 -19.94 5.50 -2.05
C GLY A 79 -20.85 5.18 -0.88
N ARG A 80 -20.89 3.90 -0.49
CA ARG A 80 -21.68 3.42 0.65
C ARG A 80 -21.06 3.73 2.01
N ASP A 81 -19.75 4.01 2.06
CA ASP A 81 -19.04 4.35 3.29
C ASP A 81 -18.71 5.86 3.30
N PRO A 82 -19.42 6.68 4.09
CA PRO A 82 -19.12 8.11 4.19
C PRO A 82 -17.69 8.41 4.66
N GLY A 83 -17.05 7.48 5.39
CA GLY A 83 -15.66 7.59 5.81
C GLY A 83 -14.67 7.54 4.63
N ASP A 84 -15.05 6.88 3.53
CA ASP A 84 -14.22 6.78 2.32
C ASP A 84 -14.39 8.01 1.39
N ARG A 85 -15.27 8.98 1.73
CA ARG A 85 -15.50 10.21 0.93
C ARG A 85 -14.21 10.98 0.67
N HIS A 86 -13.34 11.11 1.67
CA HIS A 86 -12.07 11.83 1.51
C HIS A 86 -11.14 11.15 0.49
N ILE A 87 -11.26 9.83 0.27
CA ILE A 87 -10.48 9.08 -0.73
C ILE A 87 -11.03 9.38 -2.12
N HIS A 88 -12.35 9.44 -2.28
CA HIS A 88 -12.98 9.86 -3.52
C HIS A 88 -12.53 11.28 -3.90
N GLN A 89 -12.64 12.22 -2.97
CA GLN A 89 -12.19 13.61 -3.16
C GLN A 89 -10.72 13.67 -3.57
N ALA A 90 -9.87 12.82 -2.97
CA ALA A 90 -8.45 12.76 -3.28
C ALA A 90 -8.19 12.26 -4.71
N ALA A 91 -8.90 11.21 -5.11
CA ALA A 91 -8.80 10.68 -6.45
C ALA A 91 -9.25 11.71 -7.50
N ALA A 92 -10.35 12.42 -7.24
CA ALA A 92 -10.85 13.49 -8.10
C ALA A 92 -9.86 14.66 -8.22
N ALA A 93 -9.38 15.19 -7.08
CA ALA A 93 -8.48 16.34 -7.06
C ALA A 93 -7.11 16.07 -7.70
N THR A 94 -6.65 14.81 -7.67
CA THR A 94 -5.33 14.43 -8.19
C THR A 94 -5.38 13.76 -9.57
N GLY A 95 -6.58 13.53 -10.11
CA GLY A 95 -6.79 12.78 -11.34
C GLY A 95 -6.32 11.32 -11.24
N ALA A 96 -6.30 10.74 -10.03
CA ALA A 96 -5.87 9.37 -9.83
C ALA A 96 -6.83 8.42 -10.54
N ARG A 97 -6.31 7.56 -11.41
CA ARG A 97 -7.11 6.56 -12.15
C ARG A 97 -7.32 5.25 -11.38
N LEU A 98 -6.63 5.10 -10.25
CA LEU A 98 -6.65 3.88 -9.45
C LEU A 98 -6.63 4.18 -7.95
N ILE A 99 -7.56 3.57 -7.23
CA ILE A 99 -7.56 3.46 -5.77
C ILE A 99 -7.15 2.04 -5.40
N VAL A 100 -6.14 1.91 -4.54
CA VAL A 100 -5.68 0.62 -4.03
C VAL A 100 -6.25 0.42 -2.62
N SER A 101 -7.18 -0.52 -2.45
CA SER A 101 -7.85 -0.77 -1.17
C SER A 101 -8.32 -2.21 -1.01
N PHE A 102 -8.41 -2.67 0.24
CA PHE A 102 -9.10 -3.92 0.60
C PHE A 102 -10.63 -3.77 0.66
N ASN A 103 -11.15 -2.54 0.64
CA ASN A 103 -12.58 -2.23 0.62
C ASN A 103 -13.18 -2.56 -0.76
N LYS A 104 -14.50 -2.71 -0.83
CA LYS A 104 -15.19 -3.00 -2.09
C LYS A 104 -15.28 -1.72 -2.94
N PRO A 105 -15.32 -1.83 -4.28
CA PRO A 105 -15.52 -0.66 -5.14
C PRO A 105 -16.76 0.17 -4.76
N SER A 106 -17.84 -0.50 -4.36
CA SER A 106 -19.10 0.11 -3.91
C SER A 106 -18.96 1.01 -2.67
N ASP A 107 -17.89 0.83 -1.90
CA ASP A 107 -17.64 1.63 -0.69
C ASP A 107 -17.20 3.05 -1.11
N PHE A 108 -16.57 3.17 -2.29
CA PHE A 108 -16.09 4.44 -2.87
C PHE A 108 -17.05 5.08 -3.87
N ALA A 109 -17.75 4.26 -4.66
CA ALA A 109 -18.74 4.72 -5.62
C ALA A 109 -19.67 3.59 -6.05
N VAL A 110 -20.97 3.87 -6.17
CA VAL A 110 -21.92 2.94 -6.81
C VAL A 110 -22.19 3.28 -8.28
N ALA A 111 -21.89 4.53 -8.69
CA ALA A 111 -21.95 4.98 -10.07
C ALA A 111 -20.56 4.95 -10.73
N PRO A 112 -20.47 4.97 -12.08
CA PRO A 112 -19.18 5.11 -12.76
C PRO A 112 -18.41 6.36 -12.31
N THR A 113 -17.10 6.22 -12.11
CA THR A 113 -16.19 7.31 -11.76
C THR A 113 -14.98 7.33 -12.70
N GLY A 114 -14.14 8.37 -12.58
CA GLY A 114 -12.88 8.48 -13.31
C GLY A 114 -11.76 7.54 -12.83
N TYR A 115 -12.02 6.71 -11.80
CA TYR A 115 -11.05 5.78 -11.23
C TYR A 115 -11.59 4.36 -11.13
N THR A 116 -10.68 3.41 -11.02
CA THR A 116 -11.01 2.02 -10.68
C THR A 116 -10.49 1.67 -9.28
N VAL A 117 -11.09 0.68 -8.64
CA VAL A 117 -10.65 0.19 -7.34
C VAL A 117 -10.01 -1.18 -7.54
N MET A 118 -8.77 -1.35 -7.06
CA MET A 118 -8.00 -2.59 -7.19
C MET A 118 -7.52 -3.07 -5.82
N SER A 119 -7.53 -4.38 -5.61
CA SER A 119 -6.98 -4.95 -4.39
C SER A 119 -5.46 -4.79 -4.33
N PRO A 120 -4.87 -4.65 -3.14
CA PRO A 120 -3.42 -4.48 -3.01
C PRO A 120 -2.64 -5.68 -3.54
N ASP A 121 -3.15 -6.90 -3.35
CA ASP A 121 -2.53 -8.12 -3.89
C ASP A 121 -2.48 -8.10 -5.42
N HIS A 122 -3.57 -7.67 -6.07
CA HIS A 122 -3.59 -7.54 -7.53
C HIS A 122 -2.64 -6.44 -7.98
N PHE A 123 -2.70 -5.26 -7.36
CA PHE A 123 -1.84 -4.13 -7.70
C PHE A 123 -0.35 -4.46 -7.58
N LEU A 124 0.09 -4.96 -6.43
CA LEU A 124 1.50 -5.28 -6.20
C LEU A 124 1.99 -6.42 -7.11
N THR A 125 1.13 -7.40 -7.39
CA THR A 125 1.45 -8.46 -8.38
C THR A 125 1.60 -7.88 -9.78
N THR A 126 0.76 -6.91 -10.18
CA THR A 126 0.93 -6.22 -11.47
C THR A 126 2.23 -5.42 -11.50
N CYS A 127 2.51 -4.63 -10.46
CA CYS A 127 3.77 -3.88 -10.35
C CYS A 127 5.00 -4.78 -10.43
N SER A 128 4.95 -5.94 -9.77
CA SER A 128 6.05 -6.91 -9.77
C SER A 128 6.37 -7.51 -11.13
N ARG A 129 5.49 -7.35 -12.13
CA ARG A 129 5.66 -7.86 -13.50
C ARG A 129 6.12 -6.78 -14.48
N ILE A 130 6.22 -5.53 -14.05
CA ILE A 130 6.67 -4.43 -14.90
C ILE A 130 8.16 -4.60 -15.24
N ASP A 131 8.95 -5.00 -14.25
CA ASP A 131 10.39 -5.17 -14.37
C ASP A 131 10.86 -6.26 -13.39
N ASP A 132 11.46 -7.33 -13.92
CA ASP A 132 11.92 -8.47 -13.12
C ASP A 132 13.13 -8.11 -12.24
N ALA A 133 13.99 -7.16 -12.65
CA ALA A 133 15.13 -6.70 -11.86
C ALA A 133 14.66 -5.88 -10.65
N VAL A 134 13.66 -5.02 -10.84
CA VAL A 134 12.98 -4.30 -9.75
C VAL A 134 12.37 -5.28 -8.76
N PHE A 135 11.65 -6.30 -9.27
CA PHE A 135 11.04 -7.31 -8.43
C PHE A 135 12.08 -8.15 -7.66
N ALA A 136 13.18 -8.55 -8.31
CA ALA A 136 14.27 -9.27 -7.66
C ALA A 136 14.94 -8.45 -6.55
N SER A 137 15.15 -7.14 -6.79
CA SER A 137 15.67 -6.22 -5.76
C SER A 137 14.75 -6.15 -4.54
N ALA A 138 13.43 -6.01 -4.75
CA ALA A 138 12.45 -6.03 -3.67
C ALA A 138 12.46 -7.37 -2.90
N CYS A 139 12.55 -8.49 -3.61
CA CYS A 139 12.64 -9.82 -2.99
C CYS A 139 13.89 -9.94 -2.09
N ARG A 140 15.06 -9.58 -2.59
CA ARG A 140 16.31 -9.63 -1.81
C ARG A 140 16.23 -8.76 -0.57
N ALA A 141 15.70 -7.55 -0.68
CA ALA A 141 15.60 -6.65 0.46
C ALA A 141 14.61 -7.14 1.54
N GLU A 142 13.51 -7.78 1.14
CA GLU A 142 12.56 -8.39 2.07
C GLU A 142 13.12 -9.65 2.75
N ILE A 143 13.89 -10.46 2.01
CA ILE A 143 14.59 -11.62 2.56
C ILE A 143 15.66 -11.19 3.55
N ALA A 144 16.47 -10.17 3.20
CA ALA A 144 17.46 -9.61 4.10
C ALA A 144 16.80 -9.04 5.38
N ALA A 145 15.68 -8.34 5.26
CA ALA A 145 14.91 -7.82 6.40
C ALA A 145 14.23 -8.92 7.23
N ALA A 146 13.98 -10.11 6.66
CA ALA A 146 13.51 -11.27 7.40
C ALA A 146 14.63 -11.98 8.19
N GLY A 147 15.89 -11.61 7.96
CA GLY A 147 17.05 -12.23 8.61
C GLY A 147 17.25 -13.69 8.20
N GLY A 148 17.85 -14.48 9.09
CA GLY A 148 18.19 -15.89 8.84
C GLY A 148 17.00 -16.83 8.58
N GLU A 149 15.76 -16.36 8.77
CA GLU A 149 14.54 -17.14 8.48
C GLU A 149 14.21 -17.20 6.98
N GLY A 150 14.78 -16.28 6.19
CA GLY A 150 14.78 -16.33 4.73
C GLY A 150 13.41 -16.22 4.05
N LYS A 151 13.34 -16.77 2.84
CA LYS A 151 12.21 -16.62 1.89
C LYS A 151 10.88 -17.16 2.39
N THR A 152 10.89 -18.25 3.17
CA THR A 152 9.66 -18.87 3.72
C THR A 152 8.91 -17.91 4.64
N THR A 153 9.64 -17.17 5.48
CA THR A 153 9.04 -16.17 6.37
C THR A 153 8.38 -15.04 5.58
N VAL A 154 9.01 -14.57 4.50
CA VAL A 154 8.42 -13.53 3.62
C VAL A 154 7.10 -14.00 3.02
N ILE A 155 7.05 -15.24 2.50
CA ILE A 155 5.83 -15.83 1.92
C ILE A 155 4.71 -15.92 2.97
N THR A 156 5.03 -16.34 4.19
CA THR A 156 4.05 -16.42 5.29
C THR A 156 3.52 -15.04 5.68
N ARG A 157 4.39 -14.03 5.79
CA ARG A 157 3.99 -12.63 6.07
C ARG A 157 3.10 -12.07 4.97
N LEU A 158 3.38 -12.37 3.70
CA LEU A 158 2.55 -11.96 2.56
C LEU A 158 1.16 -12.58 2.61
N ARG A 159 1.05 -13.88 2.92
CA ARG A 159 -0.26 -14.56 3.08
C ARG A 159 -1.06 -13.96 4.23
N ALA A 160 -0.42 -13.74 5.38
CA ALA A 160 -1.06 -13.10 6.53
C ALA A 160 -1.53 -11.67 6.22
N ALA A 161 -0.80 -10.95 5.36
CA ALA A 161 -1.16 -9.63 4.86
C ALA A 161 -2.25 -9.63 3.76
N ARG A 162 -2.86 -10.78 3.46
CA ARG A 162 -3.84 -10.97 2.38
C ARG A 162 -3.27 -10.68 0.99
N LEU A 163 -2.01 -11.04 0.75
CA LEU A 163 -1.29 -10.90 -0.53
C LEU A 163 -0.92 -12.28 -1.15
N PRO A 164 -1.89 -13.18 -1.40
CA PRO A 164 -1.59 -14.55 -1.86
C PRO A 164 -1.02 -14.63 -3.27
N ARG A 165 -1.35 -13.73 -4.20
CA ARG A 165 -0.79 -13.75 -5.56
C ARG A 165 0.68 -13.31 -5.55
N LEU A 166 0.98 -12.25 -4.79
CA LEU A 166 2.36 -11.82 -4.61
C LEU A 166 3.19 -12.89 -3.89
N ALA A 167 2.62 -13.53 -2.86
CA ALA A 167 3.26 -14.65 -2.17
C ALA A 167 3.65 -15.80 -3.10
N ARG A 168 2.78 -16.15 -4.07
CA ARG A 168 3.10 -17.16 -5.08
C ARG A 168 4.22 -16.71 -6.00
N ARG A 169 4.20 -15.45 -6.46
CA ARG A 169 5.27 -14.94 -7.33
C ARG A 169 6.62 -14.96 -6.62
N VAL A 170 6.67 -14.54 -5.35
CA VAL A 170 7.87 -14.65 -4.52
C VAL A 170 8.28 -16.10 -4.37
N ALA A 171 7.35 -17.03 -4.11
CA ALA A 171 7.66 -18.46 -4.02
C ALA A 171 8.34 -19.01 -5.28
N CYS A 172 7.90 -18.58 -6.47
CA CYS A 172 8.49 -18.98 -7.75
C CYS A 172 9.78 -18.24 -8.12
N TRP A 173 10.10 -17.12 -7.47
CA TRP A 173 11.30 -16.34 -7.77
C TRP A 173 12.56 -17.09 -7.33
N THR A 174 13.54 -17.22 -8.22
CA THR A 174 14.88 -17.76 -7.93
C THR A 174 15.89 -16.63 -7.99
N ASP A 175 16.80 -16.58 -7.02
CA ASP A 175 17.92 -15.63 -7.04
C ASP A 175 18.90 -16.13 -8.10
N THR A 176 18.65 -15.73 -9.34
CA THR A 176 19.43 -16.12 -10.51
C THR A 176 19.96 -14.85 -11.18
N VAL A 177 20.70 -14.03 -10.43
CA VAL A 177 21.75 -13.12 -10.91
C VAL A 177 22.67 -12.81 -9.73
#